data_AF-A0AAJ2BAQ4-F1
#
_entry.id   AF-A0AAJ2BAQ4-F1
#
_cell.length_a   1.000
_cell.length_b   1.000
_cell.length_c   1.000
_cell.angle_alpha   90.00
_cell.angle_beta   90.00
_cell.angle_gamma   90.00
#
_symmetry.space_group_name_H-M   'P 1'
#
loop_
_entity.id
_entity.type
_entity.pdbx_description
1 polymer ?
#
loop_
_entity_poly.entity_id
_entity_poly.type
_entity_poly.pdbx_seq_one_letter_code
_entity_poly.pdbx_strand_id
1 'polypeptide(L)'
;MNYFLRILLFLLIATECFAAFAKESDVDIFKKCMHRTEQSRSACQAGCGMIVEQCYDEAVADVENKISVILSSLQRTNGGPCAELAKKYLEDASRMEQYTVEVADRLPGWIGSEMKLNFAKQRLINLQLIAARCNR
;
A
#
# COMPACT_ATOMS: atom_id res chain seq x y z
N MET A 1 -28.49 7.36 -36.36
CA MET A 1 -28.19 6.00 -35.84
C MET A 1 -26.69 5.70 -35.63
N ASN A 2 -25.74 6.55 -36.05
CA ASN A 2 -24.29 6.28 -35.89
C ASN A 2 -23.65 6.81 -34.59
N TYR A 3 -24.33 7.67 -33.82
CA TYR A 3 -23.79 8.22 -32.58
C TYR A 3 -23.91 7.27 -31.38
N PHE A 4 -25.00 6.49 -31.33
CA PHE A 4 -25.25 5.53 -30.26
C PHE A 4 -24.19 4.40 -30.22
N LEU A 5 -23.78 3.91 -31.39
CA LEU A 5 -22.77 2.85 -31.50
C LEU A 5 -21.38 3.31 -31.05
N ARG A 6 -21.04 4.59 -31.25
CA ARG A 6 -19.75 5.17 -30.82
C ARG A 6 -19.70 5.37 -29.30
N ILE A 7 -20.80 5.79 -28.68
CA ILE A 7 -20.89 5.94 -27.22
C ILE A 7 -20.80 4.56 -26.53
N LEU A 8 -21.43 3.54 -27.10
CA LEU A 8 -21.35 2.17 -26.58
C LEU A 8 -19.91 1.61 -26.64
N LEU A 9 -19.15 1.94 -27.69
CA LEU A 9 -17.77 1.50 -27.84
C LEU A 9 -16.83 2.16 -26.81
N PHE A 10 -17.04 3.44 -26.50
CA PHE A 10 -16.27 4.15 -25.45
C PHE A 10 -16.57 3.62 -24.05
N LEU A 11 -17.81 3.19 -23.77
CA LEU A 11 -18.18 2.57 -22.50
C LEU A 11 -17.54 1.20 -22.28
N LEU A 12 -17.39 0.40 -23.35
CA LEU A 12 -16.76 -0.93 -23.28
C LEU A 12 -15.24 -0.86 -23.06
N ILE A 13 -14.54 0.12 -23.64
CA ILE A 13 -13.09 0.28 -23.43
C ILE A 13 -12.76 0.77 -22.01
N ALA A 14 -13.66 1.54 -21.38
CA ALA A 14 -13.46 2.02 -20.01
C ALA A 14 -13.60 0.92 -18.95
N THR A 15 -14.27 -0.21 -19.26
CA THR A 15 -14.57 -1.26 -18.28
C THR A 15 -13.40 -2.21 -18.04
N GLU A 16 -12.40 -2.27 -18.92
CA GLU A 16 -11.27 -3.21 -18.80
C GLU A 16 -10.08 -2.63 -18.03
N CYS A 17 -9.99 -1.31 -17.84
CA CYS A 17 -8.86 -0.69 -17.14
C CYS A 17 -8.88 -0.86 -15.61
N PHE A 18 -10.02 -1.24 -15.00
CA PHE A 18 -10.15 -1.28 -13.53
C PHE A 18 -9.91 -2.67 -12.91
N ALA A 19 -9.79 -3.73 -13.70
CA ALA A 19 -9.61 -5.08 -13.16
C ALA A 19 -8.18 -5.40 -12.71
N ALA A 20 -7.18 -4.58 -13.08
CA ALA A 20 -5.77 -4.86 -12.77
C ALA A 20 -5.33 -4.46 -11.35
N PHE A 21 -6.15 -3.73 -10.59
CA PHE A 21 -5.78 -3.20 -9.28
C PHE A 21 -6.31 -3.99 -8.06
N ALA A 22 -7.12 -5.03 -8.26
CA ALA A 22 -7.75 -5.76 -7.16
C ALA A 22 -7.19 -7.18 -6.99
N LYS A 23 -5.86 -7.35 -7.05
CA LYS A 23 -5.24 -8.53 -6.47
C LYS A 23 -4.93 -8.22 -5.01
N GLU A 24 -5.94 -8.37 -4.14
CA GLU A 24 -5.77 -8.35 -2.68
C GLU A 24 -4.71 -9.42 -2.34
N SER A 25 -3.46 -9.02 -2.13
CA SER A 25 -2.42 -9.96 -1.76
C SER A 25 -2.57 -10.31 -0.28
N ASP A 26 -2.70 -11.62 -0.04
CA ASP A 26 -2.16 -12.34 1.12
C ASP A 26 -2.46 -11.75 2.50
N VAL A 27 -3.65 -12.10 3.00
CA VAL A 27 -4.16 -11.96 4.37
C VAL A 27 -3.64 -10.73 5.13
N ASP A 28 -4.28 -9.59 4.85
CA ASP A 28 -4.10 -8.27 5.45
C ASP A 28 -3.84 -8.37 6.97
N ILE A 29 -2.58 -8.15 7.40
CA ILE A 29 -2.17 -8.16 8.81
C ILE A 29 -3.06 -7.25 9.66
N PHE A 30 -3.53 -6.15 9.06
CA PHE A 30 -4.54 -5.29 9.64
C PHE A 30 -5.83 -6.06 10.00
N LYS A 31 -6.43 -6.79 9.05
CA LYS A 31 -7.65 -7.59 9.28
C LYS A 31 -7.43 -8.64 10.37
N LYS A 32 -6.26 -9.29 10.38
CA LYS A 32 -5.87 -10.25 11.44
C LYS A 32 -5.80 -9.58 12.82
N CYS A 33 -5.14 -8.42 12.92
CA CYS A 33 -5.07 -7.67 14.17
C CYS A 33 -6.45 -7.19 14.62
N MET A 34 -7.26 -6.67 13.70
CA MET A 34 -8.61 -6.18 14.00
C MET A 34 -9.52 -7.31 14.52
N HIS A 35 -9.40 -8.52 13.96
CA HIS A 35 -10.09 -9.69 14.48
C HIS A 35 -9.57 -10.10 15.87
N ARG A 36 -8.25 -10.19 16.04
CA ARG A 36 -7.59 -10.53 17.32
C ARG A 36 -7.98 -9.56 18.46
N THR A 37 -8.17 -8.29 18.14
CA THR A 37 -8.46 -7.22 19.10
C THR A 37 -9.95 -6.95 19.29
N GLU A 38 -10.84 -7.71 18.63
CA GLU A 38 -12.29 -7.48 18.65
C GLU A 38 -12.86 -7.38 20.08
N GLN A 39 -12.52 -8.33 20.95
CA GLN A 39 -12.97 -8.34 22.35
C GLN A 39 -12.46 -7.10 23.09
N SER A 40 -11.18 -6.76 22.96
CA SER A 40 -10.57 -5.59 23.60
C SER A 40 -11.21 -4.28 23.14
N ARG A 41 -11.56 -4.18 21.86
CA ARG A 41 -12.28 -3.02 21.30
C ARG A 41 -13.71 -2.93 21.84
N SER A 42 -14.42 -4.05 21.97
CA SER A 42 -15.80 -4.08 22.50
C SER A 42 -15.90 -3.76 23.99
N ALA A 43 -14.88 -4.09 24.79
CA ALA A 43 -14.86 -3.85 26.23
C ALA A 43 -14.36 -2.43 26.59
N CYS A 44 -13.90 -1.67 25.61
CA CYS A 44 -13.28 -0.37 25.81
C CYS A 44 -14.34 0.74 25.95
N GLN A 45 -14.34 1.43 27.10
CA GLN A 45 -15.28 2.53 27.39
C GLN A 45 -14.82 3.88 26.80
N ALA A 46 -13.50 4.10 26.66
CA ALA A 46 -12.90 5.28 26.04
C ALA A 46 -11.44 4.99 25.62
N GLY A 47 -10.91 5.70 24.62
CA GLY A 47 -9.50 5.58 24.21
C GLY A 47 -9.17 4.40 23.29
N CYS A 48 -10.17 3.75 22.70
CA CYS A 48 -9.99 2.56 21.86
C CYS A 48 -9.25 2.82 20.54
N GLY A 49 -9.04 4.11 20.20
CA GLY A 49 -8.26 4.53 19.04
C GLY A 49 -6.86 3.92 19.02
N MET A 50 -6.22 3.80 20.19
CA MET A 50 -4.88 3.20 20.33
C MET A 50 -4.82 1.74 19.87
N ILE A 51 -5.89 0.96 20.08
CA ILE A 51 -5.95 -0.44 19.66
C ILE A 51 -6.01 -0.55 18.13
N VAL A 52 -6.79 0.35 17.51
CA VAL A 52 -6.92 0.40 16.04
C VAL A 52 -5.62 0.92 15.42
N GLU A 53 -5.02 1.94 16.01
CA GLU A 53 -3.71 2.49 15.61
C GLU A 53 -2.62 1.42 15.66
N GLN A 54 -2.56 0.62 16.73
CA GLN A 54 -1.64 -0.51 16.82
C GLN A 54 -1.82 -1.52 15.66
N CYS A 55 -3.06 -1.78 15.23
CA CYS A 55 -3.30 -2.64 14.08
C CYS A 55 -2.80 -2.05 12.76
N TYR A 56 -2.87 -0.72 12.60
CA TYR A 56 -2.26 -0.04 11.46
C TYR A 56 -0.74 -0.12 11.52
N ASP A 57 -0.12 0.10 12.68
CA ASP A 57 1.33 0.02 12.86
C ASP A 57 1.86 -1.39 12.55
N GLU A 58 1.16 -2.44 13.01
CA GLU A 58 1.48 -3.83 12.67
C GLU A 58 1.44 -4.07 11.16
N ALA A 59 0.43 -3.52 10.49
CA ALA A 59 0.28 -3.66 9.05
C ALA A 59 1.34 -2.87 8.25
N VAL A 60 1.68 -1.65 8.70
CA VAL A 60 2.78 -0.85 8.11
C VAL A 60 4.10 -1.60 8.26
N ALA A 61 4.41 -2.11 9.45
CA ALA A 61 5.64 -2.85 9.70
C ALA A 61 5.78 -4.11 8.82
N ASP A 62 4.69 -4.86 8.61
CA ASP A 62 4.67 -6.00 7.69
C ASP A 62 4.98 -5.58 6.25
N VAL A 63 4.40 -4.48 5.78
CA VAL A 63 4.62 -3.96 4.43
C VAL A 63 6.07 -3.46 4.26
N GLU A 64 6.62 -2.76 5.24
CA GLU A 64 8.03 -2.33 5.24
C GLU A 64 8.99 -3.53 5.21
N ASN A 65 8.68 -4.59 5.96
CA ASN A 65 9.45 -5.83 5.91
C ASN A 65 9.42 -6.46 4.51
N LYS A 66 8.25 -6.51 3.86
CA LYS A 66 8.12 -6.99 2.47
C LYS A 66 8.93 -6.15 1.49
N ILE A 67 8.92 -4.82 1.64
CA ILE A 67 9.75 -3.88 0.86
C ILE A 67 11.24 -4.21 1.02
N SER A 68 11.70 -4.36 2.26
CA SER A 68 13.09 -4.69 2.59
C SER A 68 13.54 -6.02 1.97
N VAL A 69 12.68 -7.05 2.00
CA VAL A 69 12.94 -8.35 1.37
C VAL A 69 13.11 -8.21 -0.14
N ILE A 70 12.23 -7.47 -0.83
CA ILE A 70 12.33 -7.27 -2.28
C ILE A 70 13.60 -6.50 -2.64
N LEU A 71 13.91 -5.42 -1.92
CA LEU A 71 15.12 -4.63 -2.15
C LEU A 71 16.38 -5.48 -1.96
N SER A 72 16.43 -6.27 -0.89
CA SER A 72 17.53 -7.20 -0.62
C SER A 72 17.67 -8.25 -1.72
N SER A 73 16.54 -8.76 -2.24
CA SER A 73 16.56 -9.70 -3.37
C SER A 73 17.13 -9.04 -4.63
N LEU A 74 16.67 -7.84 -4.97
CA LEU A 74 17.14 -7.08 -6.14
C LEU A 74 18.64 -6.78 -6.09
N GLN A 75 19.16 -6.45 -4.90
CA GLN A 75 20.59 -6.22 -4.67
C GLN A 75 21.41 -7.49 -4.91
N ARG A 76 20.88 -8.67 -4.55
CA ARG A 76 21.58 -9.95 -4.73
C ARG A 76 21.55 -10.44 -6.18
N THR A 77 20.45 -10.24 -6.91
CA THR A 77 20.23 -10.90 -8.20
C THR A 77 20.55 -10.06 -9.43
N ASN A 78 20.25 -8.76 -9.43
CA ASN A 78 20.16 -7.97 -10.67
C ASN A 78 21.24 -6.88 -10.80
N GLY A 79 22.36 -7.07 -10.10
CA GLY A 79 23.63 -6.37 -10.33
C GLY A 79 23.53 -4.90 -10.72
N GLY A 80 23.22 -4.02 -9.76
CA GLY A 80 23.32 -2.56 -9.93
C GLY A 80 22.03 -1.86 -10.35
N PRO A 81 21.69 -1.74 -11.66
CA PRO A 81 20.67 -0.79 -12.14
C PRO A 81 19.27 -1.01 -11.56
N CYS A 82 18.84 -2.26 -11.39
CA CYS A 82 17.53 -2.56 -10.82
C CYS A 82 17.45 -2.26 -9.33
N ALA A 83 18.51 -2.57 -8.59
CA ALA A 83 18.61 -2.23 -7.17
C ALA A 83 18.69 -0.70 -6.98
N GLU A 84 19.41 0.00 -7.86
CA GLU A 84 19.52 1.46 -7.84
C GLU A 84 18.18 2.14 -8.20
N LEU A 85 17.47 1.64 -9.21
CA LEU A 85 16.14 2.13 -9.56
C LEU A 85 15.15 1.95 -8.40
N ALA A 86 15.15 0.77 -7.77
CA ALA A 86 14.34 0.48 -6.59
C ALA A 86 14.67 1.41 -5.42
N LYS A 87 15.96 1.61 -5.13
CA LYS A 87 16.43 2.50 -4.06
C LYS A 87 16.00 3.95 -4.33
N LYS A 88 16.27 4.45 -5.54
CA LYS A 88 15.89 5.81 -5.95
C LYS A 88 14.38 6.02 -5.85
N TYR A 89 13.58 5.03 -6.28
CA TYR A 89 12.13 5.09 -6.12
C TYR A 89 11.71 5.24 -4.65
N LEU A 90 12.29 4.45 -3.74
CA LEU A 90 11.97 4.52 -2.31
C LEU A 90 12.39 5.87 -1.69
N GLU A 91 13.55 6.41 -2.09
CA GLU A 91 14.00 7.75 -1.67
C GLU A 91 13.05 8.85 -2.15
N ASP A 92 12.64 8.80 -3.42
CA ASP A 92 11.71 9.76 -4.01
C ASP A 92 10.33 9.66 -3.35
N ALA A 93 9.82 8.45 -3.12
CA ALA A 93 8.56 8.20 -2.43
C ALA A 93 8.60 8.74 -1.00
N SER A 94 9.66 8.44 -0.23
CA SER A 94 9.81 8.94 1.15
C SER A 94 9.81 10.47 1.21
N ARG A 95 10.45 11.13 0.24
CA ARG A 95 10.47 12.60 0.17
C ARG A 95 9.09 13.19 -0.14
N MET A 96 8.32 12.55 -1.03
CA MET A 96 6.95 12.96 -1.34
C MET A 96 6.01 12.71 -0.16
N GLU A 97 6.23 11.63 0.58
CA GLU A 97 5.42 11.23 1.72
C GLU A 97 5.70 12.10 2.95
N GLN A 98 6.91 12.63 3.14
CA GLN A 98 7.29 13.37 4.35
C GLN A 98 6.30 14.48 4.73
N TYR A 99 5.97 15.38 3.80
CA TYR A 99 4.99 16.45 4.04
C TYR A 99 3.61 15.88 4.38
N THR A 100 3.23 14.78 3.74
CA THR A 100 1.91 14.19 3.91
C THR A 100 1.80 13.42 5.23
N VAL A 101 2.89 12.80 5.69
CA VAL A 101 2.98 12.16 7.01
C VAL A 101 2.91 13.21 8.11
N GLU A 102 3.58 14.35 7.96
CA GLU A 102 3.46 15.47 8.92
C GLU A 102 2.02 16.00 9.04
N VAL A 103 1.27 16.01 7.93
CA VAL A 103 -0.16 16.34 7.94
C VAL A 103 -0.98 15.22 8.58
N ALA A 104 -0.68 13.95 8.25
CA ALA A 104 -1.36 12.78 8.79
C ALA A 104 -1.25 12.69 10.32
N ASP A 105 -0.10 13.04 10.90
CA ASP A 105 0.13 13.07 12.35
C ASP A 105 -0.71 14.13 13.08
N ARG A 106 -1.25 15.11 12.36
CA ARG A 106 -2.15 16.15 12.91
C ARG A 106 -3.63 15.79 12.76
N LEU A 107 -3.95 14.72 12.03
CA LEU A 107 -5.33 14.30 11.85
C LEU A 107 -5.80 13.52 13.08
N PRO A 108 -6.97 13.86 13.65
CA PRO A 108 -7.50 13.13 14.79
C PRO A 108 -7.90 11.71 14.40
N GLY A 109 -7.62 10.76 15.29
CA GLY A 109 -8.06 9.37 15.16
C GLY A 109 -7.20 8.55 14.18
N TRP A 110 -7.83 7.56 13.53
CA TRP A 110 -7.15 6.53 12.75
C TRP A 110 -6.85 6.91 11.30
N ILE A 111 -7.30 8.08 10.83
CA ILE A 111 -7.14 8.54 9.45
C ILE A 111 -5.66 8.65 9.07
N GLY A 112 -4.84 9.20 9.98
CA GLY A 112 -3.40 9.32 9.74
C GLY A 112 -2.73 7.95 9.58
N SER A 113 -3.10 6.98 10.43
CA SER A 113 -2.59 5.61 10.38
C SER A 113 -3.03 4.87 9.12
N GLU A 114 -4.28 5.06 8.67
CA GLU A 114 -4.76 4.53 7.40
C GLU A 114 -3.98 5.10 6.21
N MET A 115 -3.71 6.41 6.23
CA MET A 115 -2.94 7.08 5.19
C MET A 115 -1.51 6.53 5.11
N LYS A 116 -0.84 6.35 6.25
CA LYS A 116 0.49 5.71 6.34
C LYS A 116 0.48 4.29 5.75
N LEU A 117 -0.53 3.50 6.09
CA LEU A 117 -0.67 2.13 5.55
C LEU A 117 -0.87 2.14 4.03
N ASN A 118 -1.68 3.06 3.49
CA ASN A 118 -1.89 3.17 2.06
C ASN A 118 -0.61 3.57 1.31
N PHE A 119 0.18 4.49 1.84
CA PHE A 119 1.49 4.84 1.28
C PHE A 119 2.45 3.64 1.28
N ALA A 120 2.56 2.94 2.40
CA ALA A 120 3.39 1.73 2.47
C ALA A 120 2.94 0.68 1.42
N LYS A 121 1.63 0.43 1.30
CA LYS A 121 1.07 -0.50 0.29
C LYS A 121 1.40 -0.05 -1.13
N GLN A 122 1.27 1.24 -1.44
CA GLN A 122 1.63 1.79 -2.74
C GLN A 122 3.12 1.60 -3.06
N ARG A 123 4.01 1.84 -2.07
CA ARG A 123 5.45 1.58 -2.20
C ARG A 123 5.74 0.12 -2.51
N LEU A 124 5.09 -0.81 -1.80
CA LEU A 124 5.24 -2.23 -2.05
C LEU A 124 4.81 -2.62 -3.47
N ILE A 125 3.65 -2.14 -3.93
CA ILE A 125 3.14 -2.44 -5.28
C ILE A 125 4.12 -1.96 -6.36
N ASN A 126 4.59 -0.72 -6.26
CA ASN A 126 5.53 -0.17 -7.24
C ASN A 126 6.87 -0.92 -7.22
N LEU A 127 7.35 -1.30 -6.04
CA LEU A 127 8.58 -2.08 -5.92
C LEU A 127 8.42 -3.50 -6.51
N GLN A 128 7.27 -4.13 -6.33
CA GLN A 128 6.94 -5.40 -6.98
C GLN A 128 6.93 -5.28 -8.51
N LEU A 129 6.43 -4.16 -9.06
CA LEU A 129 6.47 -3.89 -10.51
C LEU A 129 7.91 -3.75 -11.02
N ILE A 130 8.77 -3.01 -10.30
CA ILE A 130 10.20 -2.90 -10.61
C ILE A 130 10.83 -4.30 -10.60
N ALA A 131 10.62 -5.06 -9.53
CA ALA A 131 11.17 -6.42 -9.39
C ALA A 131 10.70 -7.37 -10.50
N ALA A 132 9.42 -7.34 -10.85
CA ALA A 132 8.86 -8.16 -11.91
C ALA A 132 9.45 -7.82 -13.29
N ARG A 133 9.78 -6.54 -13.54
CA ARG A 133 10.43 -6.12 -14.79
C ARG A 133 11.91 -6.52 -14.84
N CYS A 134 12.58 -6.52 -13.70
CA CYS A 134 13.99 -6.84 -13.57
C CYS A 134 14.31 -8.34 -13.62
N ASN A 135 13.32 -9.20 -13.35
CA ASN A 135 13.47 -10.67 -13.41
C ASN A 135 12.99 -11.27 -14.75
N ARG A 136 12.71 -10.44 -15.77
CA ARG A 136 12.40 -10.87 -17.15
C ARG A 136 13.62 -10.71 -18.02
#